data_AF-A0A0C1E7V2-F1
#
_entry.id   AF-A0A0C1E7V2-F1
#
_cell.length_a   1.000
_cell.length_b   1.000
_cell.length_c   1.000
_cell.angle_alpha   90.00
_cell.angle_beta   90.00
_cell.angle_gamma   90.00
#
_symmetry.space_group_name_H-M   'P 1'
#
loop_
_entity.id
_entity.type
_entity.pdbx_description
1 polymer ?
#
loop_
_entity_poly.entity_id
_entity_poly.type
_entity_poly.pdbx_seq_one_letter_code
_entity_poly.pdbx_strand_id
1 'polypeptide(L)'
;MLNVQNINQVCWATENALNVLECVPVVGILSSTIRIQAGCLQELAAVITLVVGGIGLLGSMYFYKNEESKKRYTFVIHVGTEYLLHGALNILRGYTVLVLSGCSFGMGNVFMLIPNLVKEEKFNPVFVYGSFTDSSSSFNPELFNPIV
;
A
#
# COMPACT_ATOMS: atom_id res chain seq x y z
N MET A 1 -9.18 -18.88 -9.45
CA MET A 1 -8.44 -18.25 -8.34
C MET A 1 -8.10 -16.84 -8.78
N LEU A 2 -8.52 -15.80 -8.05
CA LEU A 2 -7.99 -14.44 -8.29
C LEU A 2 -6.48 -14.51 -8.07
N ASN A 3 -5.70 -14.19 -9.10
CA ASN A 3 -4.24 -14.14 -9.00
C ASN A 3 -3.87 -12.89 -8.16
N VAL A 4 -3.09 -13.06 -7.09
CA VAL A 4 -2.62 -11.95 -6.23
C VAL A 4 -1.93 -10.87 -7.06
N GLN A 5 -1.22 -11.29 -8.12
CA GLN A 5 -0.59 -10.38 -9.08
C GLN A 5 -1.60 -9.45 -9.77
N ASN A 6 -2.80 -9.93 -10.10
CA ASN A 6 -3.84 -9.10 -10.72
C ASN A 6 -4.40 -8.08 -9.72
N ILE A 7 -4.54 -8.46 -8.44
CA ILE A 7 -4.99 -7.54 -7.39
C ILE A 7 -3.95 -6.44 -7.16
N ASN A 8 -2.67 -6.84 -7.06
CA ASN A 8 -1.55 -5.92 -6.89
C ASN A 8 -1.46 -4.92 -8.07
N GLN A 9 -1.65 -5.38 -9.32
CA GLN A 9 -1.67 -4.49 -10.49
C GLN A 9 -2.83 -3.48 -10.44
N VAL A 10 -4.02 -3.90 -10.03
CA VAL A 10 -5.18 -3.00 -9.90
C VAL A 10 -4.96 -1.98 -8.79
N CYS A 11 -4.42 -2.40 -7.65
CA CYS A 11 -4.09 -1.50 -6.55
C CYS A 11 -3.01 -0.50 -6.97
N TRP A 12 -1.95 -0.95 -7.64
CA TRP A 12 -0.90 -0.09 -8.17
C TRP A 12 -1.44 0.96 -9.15
N ALA A 13 -2.27 0.55 -10.12
CA ALA A 13 -2.87 1.46 -11.09
C ALA A 13 -3.80 2.49 -10.43
N THR A 14 -4.56 2.06 -9.41
CA THR A 14 -5.46 2.92 -8.65
C THR A 14 -4.69 3.95 -7.84
N GLU A 15 -3.63 3.53 -7.13
CA GLU A 15 -2.77 4.44 -6.38
C GLU A 15 -2.09 5.48 -7.27
N ASN A 16 -1.61 5.07 -8.44
CA ASN A 16 -1.00 5.98 -9.40
C ASN A 16 -2.02 7.01 -9.93
N ALA A 17 -3.22 6.56 -10.32
CA ALA A 17 -4.29 7.46 -10.75
C ALA A 17 -4.66 8.47 -9.65
N LEU A 18 -4.78 8.03 -8.40
CA LEU A 18 -5.04 8.91 -7.27
C LEU A 18 -3.89 9.90 -7.03
N ASN A 19 -2.63 9.49 -7.21
CA ASN A 19 -1.47 10.37 -7.05
C ASN A 19 -1.48 11.52 -8.08
N VAL A 20 -1.95 11.25 -9.30
CA VAL A 20 -2.12 12.27 -10.34
C VAL A 20 -3.30 13.20 -10.01
N LEU A 21 -4.45 12.63 -9.62
CA LEU A 21 -5.66 13.39 -9.31
C LEU A 21 -5.48 14.32 -8.09
N GLU A 22 -4.62 13.96 -7.15
CA GLU A 22 -4.29 14.78 -5.97
C GLU A 22 -3.53 16.06 -6.30
N CYS A 23 -2.98 16.20 -7.51
CA CYS A 23 -2.30 17.43 -7.91
C CYS A 23 -3.25 18.53 -8.41
N VAL A 24 -4.53 18.21 -8.60
CA VAL A 24 -5.54 19.16 -9.04
C VAL A 24 -6.30 19.68 -7.81
N PRO A 25 -6.34 20.98 -7.51
CA PRO A 25 -6.85 21.53 -6.24
C PRO A 25 -8.22 21.01 -5.78
N VAL A 26 -9.25 21.09 -6.63
CA VAL A 26 -10.63 20.70 -6.29
C VAL A 26 -10.81 19.18 -6.33
N VAL A 27 -10.15 18.52 -7.27
CA VAL A 27 -10.21 17.05 -7.42
C VAL A 27 -9.38 16.35 -6.35
N GLY A 28 -8.38 17.03 -5.79
CA GLY A 28 -7.50 16.54 -4.74
C GLY A 28 -8.25 16.24 -3.46
N ILE A 29 -9.18 17.11 -3.04
CA ILE A 29 -9.99 16.88 -1.83
C ILE A 29 -10.87 15.62 -1.99
N LEU A 30 -11.53 15.48 -3.14
CA LEU A 30 -12.39 14.33 -3.43
C LEU A 30 -11.58 13.03 -3.58
N SER A 31 -10.48 13.07 -4.33
CA SER A 31 -9.60 11.92 -4.52
C SER A 31 -8.93 11.48 -3.22
N SER A 32 -8.53 12.39 -2.33
CA SER A 32 -7.99 12.04 -1.03
C SER A 32 -9.02 11.41 -0.09
N THR A 33 -10.29 11.82 -0.17
CA THR A 33 -11.37 11.15 0.57
C THR A 33 -11.56 9.71 0.09
N ILE A 34 -11.57 9.51 -1.23
CA ILE A 34 -11.64 8.17 -1.84
C ILE A 34 -10.42 7.33 -1.44
N ARG A 35 -9.22 7.93 -1.43
CA ARG A 35 -7.98 7.26 -1.03
C ARG A 35 -8.03 6.80 0.43
N ILE A 36 -8.52 7.62 1.35
CA ILE A 36 -8.66 7.22 2.77
C ILE A 36 -9.59 6.01 2.87
N GLN A 37 -10.73 6.02 2.18
CA GLN A 37 -11.64 4.88 2.16
C GLN A 37 -10.99 3.62 1.56
N ALA A 38 -10.26 3.76 0.45
CA ALA A 38 -9.51 2.67 -0.15
C ALA A 38 -8.43 2.12 0.80
N GLY A 39 -7.72 3.00 1.52
CA GLY A 39 -6.74 2.63 2.52
C GLY A 39 -7.36 1.89 3.71
N CYS A 40 -8.53 2.33 4.20
CA CYS A 40 -9.27 1.60 5.24
C CYS A 40 -9.72 0.20 4.77
N LEU A 41 -10.15 0.08 3.51
CA LEU A 41 -10.49 -1.23 2.93
C LEU A 41 -9.25 -2.14 2.81
N GLN A 42 -8.10 -1.58 2.43
CA GLN A 42 -6.82 -2.30 2.41
C GLN A 42 -6.40 -2.75 3.81
N GLU A 43 -6.53 -1.90 4.83
CA GLU A 43 -6.26 -2.28 6.23
C GLU A 43 -7.21 -3.37 6.73
N LEU A 44 -8.50 -3.29 6.39
CA LEU A 44 -9.46 -4.33 6.75
C LEU A 44 -9.09 -5.67 6.10
N ALA A 45 -8.76 -5.65 4.80
CA ALA A 45 -8.28 -6.82 4.09
C ALA A 45 -6.98 -7.36 4.72
N ALA A 46 -6.04 -6.48 5.09
CA ALA A 46 -4.81 -6.85 5.77
C ALA A 46 -5.06 -7.59 7.08
N VAL A 47 -5.94 -7.06 7.94
CA VAL A 47 -6.29 -7.67 9.22
C VAL A 47 -6.89 -9.06 9.01
N ILE A 48 -7.84 -9.21 8.09
CA ILE A 48 -8.44 -10.52 7.77
C ILE A 48 -7.35 -11.49 7.31
N THR A 49 -6.47 -11.06 6.42
CA THR A 49 -5.42 -11.89 5.83
C THR A 49 -4.38 -12.31 6.89
N LEU A 50 -4.00 -11.40 7.78
CA LEU A 50 -3.09 -11.67 8.91
C LEU A 50 -3.70 -12.63 9.93
N VAL A 51 -4.99 -12.50 10.25
CA VAL A 51 -5.68 -13.43 11.17
C VAL A 51 -5.75 -14.83 10.57
N VAL A 52 -6.18 -14.95 9.31
CA VAL A 52 -6.27 -16.24 8.60
C VAL A 52 -4.87 -16.86 8.45
N GLY A 53 -3.88 -16.07 8.05
CA GLY A 53 -2.49 -16.49 7.93
C GLY A 53 -1.90 -16.93 9.26
N GLY A 54 -2.15 -16.19 10.35
CA GLY A 54 -1.69 -16.51 11.69
C GLY A 54 -2.29 -17.79 12.25
N ILE A 55 -3.62 -17.97 12.15
CA ILE A 55 -4.30 -19.20 12.58
C ILE A 55 -3.79 -20.39 11.77
N GLY A 56 -3.65 -20.24 10.45
CA GLY A 56 -3.12 -21.29 9.58
C GLY A 56 -1.66 -21.65 9.88
N LEU A 57 -0.82 -20.65 10.17
CA LEU A 57 0.57 -20.85 10.54
C LEU A 57 0.69 -21.61 11.87
N LEU A 58 -0.05 -21.18 12.90
CA LEU A 58 -0.13 -21.90 14.18
C LEU A 58 -0.64 -23.33 13.98
N GLY A 59 -1.69 -23.51 13.18
CA GLY A 59 -2.21 -24.81 12.78
C GLY A 59 -1.14 -25.72 12.18
N SER A 60 -0.37 -25.18 11.24
CA SER A 60 0.70 -25.89 10.54
C SER A 60 1.89 -26.24 11.43
N MET A 61 2.22 -25.38 12.41
CA MET A 61 3.33 -25.62 13.34
C MET A 61 2.99 -26.64 14.43
N TYR A 62 1.79 -26.57 15.01
CA TYR A 62 1.44 -27.35 16.20
C TYR A 62 0.71 -28.65 15.89
N PHE A 63 -0.19 -28.67 14.90
CA PHE A 63 -1.05 -29.84 14.65
C PHE A 63 -0.55 -30.69 13.48
N TYR A 64 -0.26 -30.07 12.34
CA TYR A 64 -0.01 -30.81 11.10
C TYR A 64 1.47 -30.99 10.75
N LYS A 65 2.37 -30.18 11.34
CA LYS A 65 3.83 -30.17 11.08
C LYS A 65 4.19 -30.24 9.59
N ASN A 66 3.38 -29.59 8.75
CA ASN A 66 3.54 -29.58 7.30
C ASN A 66 4.27 -28.31 6.87
N GLU A 67 5.52 -28.47 6.41
CA GLU A 67 6.35 -27.36 5.92
C GLU A 67 5.78 -26.68 4.68
N GLU A 68 5.00 -27.38 3.85
CA GLU A 68 4.34 -26.76 2.69
C GLU A 68 3.21 -25.81 3.14
N SER A 69 2.39 -26.25 4.11
CA SER A 69 1.34 -25.41 4.69
C SER A 69 1.93 -24.19 5.39
N LYS A 70 3.03 -24.38 6.13
CA LYS A 70 3.76 -23.29 6.79
C LYS A 70 4.21 -22.24 5.79
N LYS A 71 4.84 -22.63 4.68
CA LYS A 71 5.25 -21.70 3.61
C LYS A 71 4.06 -20.94 3.01
N ARG A 72 2.95 -21.62 2.74
CA ARG A 72 1.73 -20.99 2.21
C ARG A 72 1.14 -19.96 3.18
N TYR A 73 1.04 -20.29 4.47
CA TYR A 73 0.50 -19.35 5.46
C TYR A 73 1.46 -18.20 5.79
N THR A 74 2.77 -18.45 5.75
CA THR A 74 3.76 -17.38 5.79
C THR A 74 3.59 -16.43 4.61
N PHE A 75 3.40 -16.93 3.38
CA PHE A 75 3.12 -16.07 2.22
C PHE A 75 1.84 -15.23 2.43
N VAL A 76 0.76 -15.83 2.93
CA VAL A 76 -0.48 -15.12 3.27
C VAL A 76 -0.25 -13.99 4.27
N ILE A 77 0.57 -14.22 5.30
CA ILE A 77 0.95 -13.17 6.26
C ILE A 77 1.68 -12.02 5.56
N HIS A 78 2.63 -12.31 4.66
CA HIS A 78 3.36 -11.27 3.91
C HIS A 78 2.42 -10.43 3.02
N VAL A 79 1.46 -11.06 2.34
CA VAL A 79 0.39 -10.34 1.61
C VAL A 79 -0.39 -9.42 2.54
N GLY A 80 -0.76 -9.91 3.73
CA GLY A 80 -1.43 -9.12 4.74
C GLY A 80 -0.61 -7.90 5.18
N THR A 81 0.70 -8.08 5.39
CA THR A 81 1.61 -6.99 5.75
C THR A 81 1.75 -5.95 4.62
N GLU A 82 1.82 -6.38 3.36
CA GLU A 82 1.82 -5.46 2.22
C GLU A 82 0.55 -4.59 2.21
N TYR A 83 -0.63 -5.20 2.34
CA TYR A 83 -1.89 -4.45 2.38
C TYR A 83 -1.96 -3.49 3.56
N LEU A 84 -1.40 -3.86 4.72
CA LEU A 84 -1.35 -2.98 5.88
C LEU A 84 -0.48 -1.74 5.61
N LEU A 85 0.72 -1.96 5.04
CA LEU A 85 1.66 -0.88 4.74
C LEU A 85 1.07 0.09 3.71
N HIS A 86 0.53 -0.44 2.62
CA HIS A 86 -0.11 0.36 1.58
C HIS A 86 -1.35 1.10 2.11
N GLY A 87 -2.19 0.43 2.90
CA GLY A 87 -3.36 1.03 3.54
C GLY A 87 -2.99 2.21 4.43
N ALA A 88 -2.02 2.03 5.31
CA ALA A 88 -1.54 3.08 6.21
C ALA A 88 -0.95 4.28 5.44
N LEU A 89 -0.16 4.04 4.40
CA LEU A 89 0.43 5.10 3.57
C LEU A 89 -0.64 5.87 2.79
N ASN A 90 -1.65 5.18 2.27
CA ASN A 90 -2.78 5.80 1.58
C ASN A 90 -3.61 6.68 2.51
N ILE A 91 -3.88 6.22 3.73
CA ILE A 91 -4.59 6.99 4.75
C ILE A 91 -3.77 8.24 5.14
N LEU A 92 -2.48 8.06 5.47
CA LEU A 92 -1.61 9.16 5.87
C LEU A 92 -1.50 10.23 4.78
N ARG A 93 -1.32 9.80 3.52
CA ARG A 93 -1.26 10.70 2.37
C ARG A 93 -2.58 11.43 2.17
N GLY A 94 -3.70 10.72 2.19
CA GLY A 94 -5.03 11.32 2.04
C GLY A 94 -5.34 12.36 3.12
N TYR A 95 -5.01 12.09 4.38
CA TYR A 95 -5.15 13.08 5.46
C TYR A 95 -4.24 14.29 5.26
N THR A 96 -3.00 14.08 4.83
CA THR A 96 -2.05 15.19 4.59
C THR A 96 -2.58 16.12 3.51
N VAL A 97 -3.08 15.57 2.40
CA VAL A 97 -3.68 16.36 1.31
C VAL A 97 -4.95 17.08 1.77
N LEU A 98 -5.82 16.42 2.54
CA LEU A 98 -7.02 17.06 3.11
C LEU A 98 -6.69 18.22 4.04
N VAL A 99 -5.73 18.04 4.95
CA VAL A 99 -5.30 19.08 5.89
C VAL A 99 -4.65 20.24 5.14
N LEU A 100 -3.71 19.96 4.23
CA LEU A 100 -3.08 21.00 3.42
C LEU A 100 -4.10 21.74 2.57
N SER A 101 -5.02 21.03 1.90
CA SER A 101 -6.14 21.63 1.17
C SER A 101 -6.98 22.55 2.05
N GLY A 102 -7.39 22.08 3.22
CA GLY A 102 -8.22 22.84 4.16
C GLY A 102 -7.53 24.11 4.66
N CYS A 103 -6.24 24.02 5.01
CA CYS A 103 -5.47 25.16 5.50
C CYS A 103 -5.08 26.18 4.41
N SER A 104 -5.07 25.78 3.14
CA SER A 104 -4.58 26.59 2.01
C SER A 104 -5.66 26.95 0.98
N PHE A 105 -6.93 26.64 1.27
CA PHE A 105 -8.04 26.76 0.31
C PHE A 105 -7.76 26.03 -1.02
N GLY A 106 -7.13 24.85 -0.95
CA GLY A 106 -6.88 23.96 -2.10
C GLY A 106 -5.52 24.16 -2.81
N MET A 107 -4.78 25.26 -2.56
CA MET A 107 -3.45 25.47 -3.17
C MET A 107 -2.36 24.54 -2.62
N GLY A 108 -2.57 24.00 -1.42
CA GLY A 108 -1.73 23.04 -0.71
C GLY A 108 -1.44 21.78 -1.53
N ASN A 109 -2.39 21.41 -2.40
CA ASN A 109 -2.28 20.25 -3.27
C ASN A 109 -1.20 20.41 -4.35
N VAL A 110 -0.91 21.66 -4.75
CA VAL A 110 0.18 21.95 -5.69
C VAL A 110 1.54 21.66 -5.05
N PHE A 111 1.69 21.83 -3.73
CA PHE A 111 2.93 21.45 -3.03
C PHE A 111 3.18 19.94 -3.04
N MET A 112 2.15 19.11 -3.23
CA MET A 112 2.31 17.66 -3.41
C MET A 112 2.88 17.27 -4.78
N LEU A 113 2.97 18.21 -5.74
CA LEU A 113 3.76 17.98 -6.96
C LEU A 113 5.24 17.87 -6.64
N ILE A 114 5.76 18.59 -5.64
CA ILE A 114 7.19 18.62 -5.33
C ILE A 114 7.72 17.21 -5.02
N PRO A 115 7.20 16.45 -4.03
CA PRO A 115 7.68 15.11 -3.77
C PRO A 115 7.41 14.13 -4.92
N ASN A 116 6.34 14.34 -5.71
CA ASN A 116 6.05 13.52 -6.90
C ASN A 116 6.99 13.79 -8.08
N LEU A 117 7.54 15.02 -8.20
CA LEU A 117 8.48 15.42 -9.24
C LEU A 117 9.93 15.09 -8.88
N VAL A 118 10.24 15.05 -7.58
CA VAL A 118 11.58 14.69 -7.06
C VAL A 118 11.84 13.19 -7.09
N LYS A 119 10.78 12.35 -7.04
CA LYS A 119 10.92 10.91 -7.25
C LYS A 119 11.29 10.57 -8.69
N GLU A 120 12.25 9.66 -8.86
CA GLU A 120 12.64 9.11 -10.17
C GLU A 120 11.44 8.47 -10.87
N GLU A 121 10.66 7.69 -10.13
CA GLU A 121 9.38 7.14 -10.59
C GLU A 121 8.22 8.04 -10.16
N LYS A 122 7.91 9.02 -11.00
CA LYS A 122 6.87 10.03 -10.76
C LYS A 122 5.52 9.37 -10.53
N PHE A 123 4.84 9.77 -9.45
CA PHE A 123 3.48 9.33 -9.10
C PHE A 123 3.33 7.83 -8.79
N ASN A 124 4.42 7.06 -8.73
CA ASN A 124 4.33 5.67 -8.31
C ASN A 124 4.07 5.53 -6.79
N PRO A 125 3.47 4.41 -6.36
CA PRO A 125 3.39 4.01 -4.97
C PRO A 125 4.73 4.16 -4.23
N VAL A 126 4.68 4.48 -2.94
CA VAL A 126 5.91 4.61 -2.14
C VAL A 126 6.60 3.26 -1.96
N PHE A 127 5.81 2.20 -1.82
CA PHE A 127 6.29 0.82 -1.79
C PHE A 127 5.75 0.06 -2.99
N VAL A 128 6.55 -0.86 -3.51
CA VAL A 128 6.16 -1.70 -4.65
C VAL A 128 5.43 -2.94 -4.12
N TYR A 129 4.19 -3.15 -4.57
CA TYR A 129 3.48 -4.41 -4.33
C TYR A 129 4.30 -5.60 -4.81
N GLY A 130 4.34 -6.70 -4.05
CA GLY A 130 5.20 -7.82 -4.39
C GLY A 130 6.54 -7.84 -3.65
N SER A 131 6.96 -6.74 -3.02
CA SER A 131 8.29 -6.67 -2.37
C SER A 131 8.49 -7.67 -1.22
N PHE A 132 7.43 -8.09 -0.55
CA PHE A 132 7.47 -9.13 0.48
C PHE A 132 7.02 -10.51 -0.01
N THR A 133 6.41 -10.57 -1.19
CA THR A 133 5.76 -11.77 -1.73
C THR A 133 6.48 -12.40 -2.93
N ASP A 134 7.27 -11.63 -3.68
CA ASP A 134 8.13 -12.13 -4.75
C ASP A 134 9.51 -12.52 -4.22
N SER A 135 9.73 -13.82 -4.10
CA SER A 135 11.04 -14.44 -3.80
C SER A 135 12.11 -14.23 -4.89
N SER A 136 11.85 -13.41 -5.92
CA SER A 136 12.79 -13.01 -6.97
C SER A 136 13.24 -11.56 -6.88
N SER A 137 12.66 -10.73 -6.00
CA SER A 137 13.20 -9.41 -5.74
C SER A 137 14.24 -9.52 -4.63
N SER A 138 15.51 -9.53 -5.02
CA SER A 138 16.59 -9.16 -4.12
C SER A 138 16.16 -7.89 -3.39
N PHE A 139 15.94 -7.98 -2.08
CA PHE A 139 15.82 -6.81 -1.21
C PHE A 139 16.91 -5.83 -1.63
N ASN A 140 16.52 -4.73 -2.29
CA ASN A 140 17.46 -3.68 -2.65
C ASN A 140 17.46 -2.70 -1.47
N PRO A 141 18.46 -2.76 -0.57
CA PRO A 141 18.53 -1.87 0.58
C PRO A 141 18.61 -0.39 0.19
N GLU A 142 18.88 -0.08 -1.08
CA GLU A 142 18.89 1.29 -1.61
C GLU A 142 17.49 1.96 -1.59
N LEU A 143 16.39 1.17 -1.62
CA LEU A 143 15.03 1.71 -1.48
C LEU A 143 14.69 2.13 -0.03
N PHE A 144 15.54 1.74 0.92
CA PHE A 144 15.47 2.12 2.35
C PHE A 144 16.48 3.21 2.71
N ASN A 145 16.99 3.96 1.74
CA ASN A 145 17.71 5.18 2.04
C ASN A 145 16.68 6.31 2.17
N PRO A 146 16.25 6.70 3.40
CA PRO A 146 15.49 7.93 3.55
C PRO A 146 16.42 9.05 3.08
N ILE A 147 16.04 9.70 1.98
CA ILE A 147 16.79 10.81 1.38
C ILE A 147 17.23 11.80 2.47
N VAL A 148 18.56 11.97 2.56
CA VAL A 148 19.23 13.23 2.88
C VAL A 148 18.92 14.23 1.78
#